data_AF-A0A4T0EK52-F1
#
_entry.id   AF-A0A4T0EK52-F1
#
_cell.length_a   1.000
_cell.length_b   1.000
_cell.length_c   1.000
_cell.angle_alpha   90.00
_cell.angle_beta   90.00
_cell.angle_gamma   90.00
#
_symmetry.space_group_name_H-M   'P 1'
#
loop_
_entity.id
_entity.type
_entity.pdbx_description
1 polymer ?
#
loop_
_entity_poly.entity_id
_entity_poly.type
_entity_poly.pdbx_seq_one_letter_code
_entity_poly.pdbx_strand_id
1 'polypeptide(L)'
;MRLRLFSENHRDTNKAMASKIQRSANAARVQPDEIELSVGQALIDLGNNVPDLKAELAPLTISSAREVDVKGGKKAIVVFVPVPQVKAFHKVQQRLTRELEKKFSDRHVVFVAQRRILPKPTRNQKQPQQRPRSRTLTAVHAAILEDIVFPSEIVGKRLRQSTDGSKLIKCFLDPKDSHILEHKLTSFESIYKRLAGKDVVFEFPAHADV
;
A
#
# COMPACT_ATOMS: atom_id res chain seq x y z
N MET A 1 -12.51 -27.11 35.44
CA MET A 1 -12.32 -25.64 35.42
C MET A 1 -11.07 -25.21 34.63
N ARG A 2 -10.76 -25.85 33.49
CA ARG A 2 -9.48 -25.64 32.73
C ARG A 2 -9.67 -25.26 31.26
N LEU A 3 -10.91 -25.12 30.78
CA LEU A 3 -11.25 -24.79 29.38
C LEU A 3 -11.58 -23.30 29.14
N ARG A 4 -11.78 -22.48 30.18
CA ARG A 4 -12.01 -21.02 30.02
C ARG A 4 -10.71 -20.23 29.82
N LEU A 5 -9.62 -20.62 30.47
CA LEU A 5 -8.33 -19.92 30.41
C LEU A 5 -7.66 -19.97 29.01
N PHE A 6 -7.88 -21.04 28.23
CA PHE A 6 -7.34 -21.12 26.87
C PHE A 6 -8.07 -20.20 25.87
N SER A 7 -9.36 -19.94 26.08
CA SER A 7 -10.14 -19.04 25.22
C SER A 7 -9.88 -17.56 25.51
N GLU A 8 -9.52 -17.20 26.74
CA GLU A 8 -9.20 -15.81 27.12
C GLU A 8 -7.84 -15.38 26.55
N ASN A 9 -6.82 -16.24 26.65
CA ASN A 9 -5.48 -15.95 26.08
C ASN A 9 -5.50 -15.72 24.55
N HIS A 10 -6.33 -16.45 23.80
CA HIS A 10 -6.49 -16.23 22.36
C HIS A 10 -7.24 -14.94 22.01
N ARG A 11 -8.14 -14.47 22.87
CA ARG A 11 -8.85 -13.20 22.68
C ARG A 11 -7.93 -12.01 22.99
N ASP A 12 -7.09 -12.12 24.01
CA ASP A 12 -6.16 -11.05 24.40
C ASP A 12 -4.98 -10.89 23.43
N THR A 13 -4.47 -12.00 22.88
CA THR A 13 -3.47 -11.97 21.80
C THR A 13 -4.03 -11.34 20.51
N ASN A 14 -5.24 -11.72 20.09
CA ASN A 14 -5.90 -11.09 18.95
C ASN A 14 -6.18 -9.59 19.17
N LYS A 15 -6.47 -9.19 20.42
CA LYS A 15 -6.67 -7.78 20.80
C LYS A 15 -5.36 -6.98 20.75
N ALA A 16 -4.23 -7.59 21.11
CA ALA A 16 -2.91 -6.98 20.97
C ALA A 16 -2.49 -6.85 19.49
N MET A 17 -2.75 -7.88 18.66
CA MET A 17 -2.51 -7.84 17.21
C MET A 17 -3.35 -6.78 16.49
N ALA A 18 -4.60 -6.58 16.94
CA ALA A 18 -5.50 -5.55 16.43
C ALA A 18 -5.12 -4.12 16.86
N SER A 19 -4.27 -3.94 17.88
CA SER A 19 -3.89 -2.61 18.40
C SER A 19 -3.18 -1.73 17.36
N LYS A 20 -2.52 -2.37 16.39
CA LYS A 20 -1.84 -1.69 15.28
C LYS A 20 -2.75 -1.41 14.08
N ILE A 21 -3.98 -1.94 14.07
CA ILE A 21 -4.92 -1.82 12.98
C ILE A 21 -5.91 -0.69 13.30
N GLN A 22 -5.69 0.49 12.74
CA GLN A 22 -6.60 1.63 12.83
C GLN A 22 -7.41 1.76 11.55
N ARG A 23 -8.62 1.22 11.57
CA ARG A 23 -9.53 1.27 10.42
C ARG A 23 -10.07 2.68 10.17
N SER A 24 -10.25 3.02 8.89
CA SER A 24 -10.90 4.27 8.51
C SER A 24 -12.36 4.32 9.01
N ALA A 25 -12.88 5.52 9.26
CA ALA A 25 -14.16 5.77 9.94
C ALA A 25 -15.38 4.98 9.42
N ASN A 26 -15.36 4.48 8.18
CA ASN A 26 -16.46 3.72 7.59
C ASN A 26 -16.35 2.19 7.77
N ALA A 27 -15.25 1.67 8.31
CA ALA A 27 -14.96 0.22 8.40
C ALA A 27 -14.77 -0.28 9.86
N ALA A 28 -15.14 0.53 10.85
CA ALA A 28 -14.84 0.29 12.26
C ALA A 28 -15.46 -0.99 12.88
N ARG A 29 -16.34 -1.71 12.18
CA ARG A 29 -17.08 -2.87 12.72
C ARG A 29 -16.81 -4.22 12.05
N VAL A 30 -15.98 -4.27 11.02
CA VAL A 30 -15.65 -5.55 10.38
C VAL A 30 -14.55 -6.26 11.19
N GLN A 31 -14.53 -7.59 11.23
CA GLN A 31 -13.47 -8.34 11.91
C GLN A 31 -12.15 -8.26 11.10
N PRO A 32 -10.98 -8.31 11.76
CA PRO A 32 -9.68 -8.34 11.07
C PRO A 32 -9.50 -9.64 10.28
N ASP A 33 -9.11 -9.51 9.01
CA ASP A 33 -8.78 -10.67 8.17
C ASP A 33 -7.47 -11.31 8.66
N GLU A 34 -7.29 -12.60 8.37
CA GLU A 34 -6.10 -13.37 8.78
C GLU A 34 -4.79 -12.71 8.33
N ILE A 35 -4.79 -12.11 7.13
CA ILE A 35 -3.65 -11.40 6.56
C ILE A 35 -3.37 -10.11 7.35
N GLU A 36 -4.42 -9.40 7.78
CA GLU A 36 -4.26 -8.19 8.58
C GLU A 36 -3.68 -8.51 9.95
N LEU A 37 -4.12 -9.61 10.58
CA LEU A 37 -3.56 -10.10 11.84
C LEU A 37 -2.10 -10.51 11.67
N SER A 38 -1.77 -11.22 10.60
CA SER A 38 -0.40 -11.64 10.31
C SER A 38 0.54 -10.45 10.10
N VAL A 39 0.12 -9.44 9.32
CA VAL A 39 0.91 -8.21 9.13
C VAL A 39 1.00 -7.41 10.43
N GLY A 40 -0.10 -7.31 11.19
CA GLY A 40 -0.12 -6.64 12.50
C GLY A 40 0.86 -7.26 13.48
N GLN A 41 0.87 -8.59 13.59
CA GLN A 41 1.82 -9.33 14.41
C GLN A 41 3.26 -9.11 13.93
N ALA A 42 3.49 -9.19 12.61
CA ALA A 42 4.82 -8.98 12.05
C ALA A 42 5.40 -7.61 12.41
N LEU A 43 4.57 -6.55 12.43
CA LEU A 43 4.98 -5.20 12.82
C LEU A 43 5.32 -5.08 14.33
N ILE A 44 4.56 -5.74 15.20
CA ILE A 44 4.83 -5.77 16.64
C ILE A 44 6.17 -6.45 16.91
N ASP A 45 6.37 -7.62 16.31
CA ASP A 45 7.60 -8.39 16.44
C ASP A 45 8.82 -7.62 15.93
N LEU A 46 8.68 -6.87 14.82
CA LEU A 46 9.77 -6.03 14.31
C LEU A 46 10.09 -4.87 15.26
N GLY A 47 9.08 -4.27 15.90
CA GLY A 47 9.28 -3.25 16.93
C GLY A 47 9.97 -3.77 18.19
N ASN A 48 9.88 -5.06 18.48
CA ASN A 48 10.55 -5.68 19.62
C ASN A 48 11.97 -6.17 19.29
N ASN A 49 12.16 -6.70 18.08
CA ASN A 49 13.41 -7.33 17.68
C ASN A 49 14.46 -6.33 17.16
N VAL A 50 14.03 -5.17 16.64
CA VAL A 50 14.93 -4.15 16.10
C VAL A 50 14.83 -2.86 16.94
N PRO A 51 15.80 -2.59 17.83
CA PRO A 51 15.71 -1.47 18.78
C PRO A 51 15.61 -0.11 18.07
N ASP A 52 16.25 0.05 16.91
CA ASP A 52 16.23 1.29 16.13
C ASP A 52 14.86 1.59 15.52
N LEU A 53 14.07 0.56 15.18
CA LEU A 53 12.73 0.73 14.58
C LEU A 53 11.64 0.90 15.63
N LYS A 54 11.92 0.58 16.90
CA LYS A 54 10.93 0.59 17.98
C LYS A 54 10.31 1.97 18.18
N ALA A 55 11.14 3.01 18.23
CA ALA A 55 10.68 4.38 18.46
C ALA A 55 9.80 4.90 17.31
N GLU A 56 10.15 4.53 16.08
CA GLU A 56 9.45 4.98 14.87
C GLU A 56 8.18 4.17 14.59
N LEU A 57 8.17 2.87 14.89
CA LEU A 57 7.01 1.99 14.70
C LEU A 57 5.97 2.11 15.83
N ALA A 58 6.36 2.55 17.04
CA ALA A 58 5.46 2.69 18.18
C ALA A 58 4.20 3.56 17.91
N PRO A 59 4.27 4.72 17.23
CA PRO A 59 3.08 5.52 16.90
C PRO A 59 2.36 5.08 15.62
N LEU A 60 2.98 4.25 14.78
CA LEU A 60 2.45 3.93 13.45
C LEU A 60 1.34 2.89 13.52
N THR A 61 0.33 3.03 12.66
CA THR A 61 -0.79 2.11 12.53
C THR A 61 -1.03 1.79 11.05
N ILE A 62 -1.65 0.65 10.80
CA ILE A 62 -2.10 0.23 9.47
C ILE A 62 -3.62 0.30 9.40
N SER A 63 -4.17 0.64 8.24
CA SER A 63 -5.62 0.65 8.04
C SER A 63 -6.18 -0.71 7.66
N SER A 64 -5.53 -1.38 6.72
CA SER A 64 -5.91 -2.71 6.24
C SER A 64 -4.73 -3.34 5.50
N ALA A 65 -4.77 -4.63 5.25
CA ALA A 65 -3.81 -5.33 4.40
C ALA A 65 -4.58 -6.23 3.42
N ARG A 66 -4.13 -6.28 2.17
CA ARG A 66 -4.76 -7.12 1.13
C ARG A 66 -3.69 -7.88 0.36
N GLU A 67 -4.00 -9.13 0.05
CA GLU A 67 -3.20 -9.91 -0.87
C GLU A 67 -3.70 -9.72 -2.31
N VAL A 68 -2.76 -9.61 -3.23
CA VAL A 68 -3.00 -9.43 -4.66
C VAL A 68 -2.17 -10.44 -5.43
N ASP A 69 -2.82 -11.17 -6.33
CA ASP A 69 -2.13 -12.10 -7.22
C ASP A 69 -1.36 -11.31 -8.29
N VAL A 70 -0.09 -11.67 -8.46
CA VAL A 70 0.81 -11.07 -9.44
C VAL A 70 0.94 -12.00 -10.64
N LYS A 71 1.15 -11.43 -11.83
CA LYS A 71 1.51 -12.20 -13.03
C LYS A 71 2.75 -13.06 -12.73
N GLY A 72 2.67 -14.37 -13.01
CA GLY A 72 3.74 -15.33 -12.72
C GLY A 72 3.57 -16.13 -11.42
N GLY A 73 2.36 -16.15 -10.84
CA GLY A 73 2.02 -17.05 -9.73
C GLY A 73 2.52 -16.61 -8.36
N LYS A 74 3.28 -15.52 -8.28
CA LYS A 74 3.66 -14.86 -7.02
C LYS A 74 2.49 -14.07 -6.46
N LYS A 75 2.50 -13.84 -5.15
CA LYS A 75 1.52 -13.00 -4.46
C LYS A 75 2.20 -11.78 -3.87
N ALA A 76 1.51 -10.65 -3.88
CA ALA A 76 1.98 -9.42 -3.25
C ALA A 76 1.03 -9.00 -2.14
N ILE A 77 1.60 -8.45 -1.06
CA ILE A 77 0.85 -7.90 0.08
C ILE A 77 0.84 -6.38 -0.06
N VAL A 78 -0.36 -5.81 -0.18
CA VAL A 78 -0.59 -4.38 -0.18
C VAL A 78 -1.05 -3.96 1.20
N VAL A 79 -0.22 -3.17 1.89
CA VAL A 79 -0.51 -2.64 3.22
C VAL A 79 -1.04 -1.21 3.07
N PHE A 80 -2.27 -0.99 3.52
CA PHE A 80 -2.91 0.31 3.51
C PHE A 80 -2.53 1.11 4.75
N VAL A 81 -1.97 2.30 4.54
CA VAL A 81 -1.50 3.20 5.60
C VAL A 81 -2.46 4.39 5.74
N PRO A 82 -2.80 4.83 6.96
CA PRO A 82 -3.55 6.08 7.15
C PRO A 82 -2.80 7.28 6.52
N VAL A 83 -3.49 8.11 5.73
CA VAL A 83 -2.89 9.27 5.03
C VAL A 83 -2.03 10.18 5.94
N PRO A 84 -2.41 10.48 7.21
CA PRO A 84 -1.59 11.32 8.08
C PRO A 84 -0.21 10.73 8.40
N GLN A 85 -0.07 9.40 8.37
CA GLN A 85 1.14 8.69 8.77
C GLN A 85 2.07 8.36 7.60
N VAL A 86 1.66 8.61 6.35
CA VAL A 86 2.44 8.26 5.14
C VAL A 86 3.86 8.83 5.20
N LYS A 87 4.02 10.10 5.58
CA LYS A 87 5.34 10.75 5.70
C LYS A 87 6.23 10.09 6.74
N ALA A 88 5.65 9.57 7.83
CA ALA A 88 6.40 8.86 8.86
C ALA A 88 6.80 7.46 8.38
N PHE A 89 5.92 6.76 7.66
CA PHE A 89 6.26 5.51 6.99
C PHE A 89 7.39 5.68 5.98
N HIS A 90 7.38 6.73 5.15
CA HIS A 90 8.42 6.94 4.13
C HIS A 90 9.85 6.98 4.71
N LYS A 91 10.03 7.49 5.94
CA LYS A 91 11.35 7.51 6.60
C LYS A 91 11.90 6.11 6.87
N VAL A 92 11.02 5.17 7.23
CA VAL A 92 11.38 3.81 7.66
C VAL A 92 11.13 2.76 6.58
N GLN A 93 10.40 3.12 5.52
CA GLN A 93 9.81 2.20 4.57
C GLN A 93 10.85 1.32 3.86
N GLN A 94 12.04 1.84 3.53
CA GLN A 94 13.09 1.03 2.91
C GLN A 94 13.57 -0.12 3.81
N ARG A 95 13.71 0.13 5.12
CA ARG A 95 14.13 -0.89 6.09
C ARG A 95 12.96 -1.82 6.41
N LEU A 96 11.77 -1.24 6.61
CA LEU A 96 10.56 -1.98 6.94
C LEU A 96 10.15 -2.97 5.83
N THR A 97 10.22 -2.55 4.56
CA THR A 97 9.94 -3.43 3.41
C THR A 97 10.89 -4.63 3.39
N ARG A 98 12.20 -4.41 3.56
CA ARG A 98 13.18 -5.50 3.60
C ARG A 98 12.92 -6.51 4.72
N GLU A 99 12.61 -6.02 5.93
CA GLU A 99 12.33 -6.89 7.07
C GLU A 99 11.00 -7.66 6.93
N LEU A 100 9.97 -7.02 6.35
CA LEU A 100 8.71 -7.70 6.07
C LEU A 100 8.85 -8.72 4.94
N GLU A 101 9.61 -8.43 3.89
CA GLU A 101 9.87 -9.37 2.80
C GLU A 101 10.69 -10.59 3.26
N LYS A 102 11.55 -10.45 4.27
CA LYS A 102 12.20 -11.60 4.93
C LYS A 102 11.19 -12.49 5.66
N LYS A 103 10.20 -11.91 6.34
CA LYS A 103 9.16 -12.65 7.08
C LYS A 103 8.14 -13.30 6.14
N PHE A 104 7.78 -12.59 5.08
CA PHE A 104 6.84 -13.05 4.06
C PHE A 104 7.63 -13.51 2.82
N SER A 105 8.32 -14.64 2.95
CA SER A 105 9.13 -15.23 1.89
C SER A 105 8.30 -15.35 0.58
N ASP A 106 8.91 -14.95 -0.53
CA ASP A 106 8.33 -14.95 -1.88
C ASP A 106 7.15 -14.01 -2.12
N ARG A 107 6.86 -13.08 -1.19
CA ARG A 107 5.82 -12.07 -1.35
C ARG A 107 6.38 -10.66 -1.34
N HIS A 108 6.07 -9.88 -2.36
CA HIS A 108 6.43 -8.47 -2.40
C HIS A 108 5.49 -7.67 -1.51
N VAL A 109 6.06 -6.83 -0.65
CA VAL A 109 5.29 -5.97 0.27
C VAL A 109 5.34 -4.53 -0.22
N VAL A 110 4.16 -3.95 -0.45
CA VAL A 110 4.01 -2.57 -0.94
C VAL A 110 3.09 -1.79 -0.02
N PHE A 111 3.49 -0.55 0.32
CA PHE A 111 2.70 0.35 1.14
C PHE A 111 1.92 1.33 0.26
N VAL A 112 0.64 1.49 0.53
CA VAL A 112 -0.23 2.42 -0.20
C VAL A 112 -1.06 3.21 0.80
N ALA A 113 -1.20 4.52 0.63
CA ALA A 113 -2.06 5.29 1.52
C ALA A 113 -3.55 5.01 1.26
N GLN A 114 -4.32 4.87 2.34
CA GLN A 114 -5.77 4.71 2.31
C GLN A 114 -6.46 6.03 1.95
N ARG A 115 -6.58 6.33 0.65
CA ARG A 115 -7.20 7.56 0.15
C ARG A 115 -8.68 7.36 -0.19
N ARG A 116 -9.55 8.27 0.25
CA ARG A 116 -11.00 8.25 -0.04
C ARG A 116 -11.34 9.10 -1.27
N ILE A 117 -11.75 8.44 -2.34
CA ILE A 117 -12.29 9.08 -3.55
C ILE A 117 -13.73 9.54 -3.27
N LEU A 118 -14.02 10.83 -3.49
CA LEU A 118 -15.41 11.32 -3.50
C LEU A 118 -16.02 11.14 -4.90
N PRO A 119 -17.33 10.98 -5.06
CA PRO A 119 -17.95 11.02 -6.38
C PRO A 119 -17.85 12.43 -6.98
N LYS A 120 -17.86 12.52 -8.32
CA LYS A 120 -18.01 13.83 -9.00
C LYS A 120 -19.42 14.34 -8.70
N PRO A 121 -19.58 15.58 -8.19
CA PRO A 121 -20.92 16.11 -7.96
C PRO A 121 -21.66 16.18 -9.30
N THR A 122 -22.82 15.54 -9.35
CA THR A 122 -23.76 15.61 -10.47
C THR A 122 -24.78 16.72 -10.23
N ARG A 123 -25.47 17.19 -11.28
CA ARG A 123 -26.49 18.26 -11.19
C ARG A 123 -27.52 18.03 -10.07
N ASN A 124 -27.89 16.77 -9.80
CA ASN A 124 -28.90 16.40 -8.81
C ASN A 124 -28.36 16.18 -7.39
N GLN A 125 -27.04 16.29 -7.16
CA GLN A 125 -26.46 16.15 -5.82
C GLN A 125 -26.21 17.52 -5.20
N LYS A 126 -27.01 17.89 -4.20
CA LYS A 126 -26.70 19.02 -3.31
C LYS A 126 -25.61 18.58 -2.34
N GLN A 127 -24.37 19.02 -2.57
CA GLN A 127 -23.29 18.86 -1.60
C GLN A 127 -23.13 20.16 -0.80
N PRO A 128 -23.08 20.10 0.54
CA PRO A 128 -22.96 21.31 1.38
C PRO A 128 -21.59 21.98 1.27
N GLN A 129 -20.57 21.28 0.80
CA GLN A 129 -19.20 21.78 0.69
C GLN A 129 -18.58 21.39 -0.66
N GLN A 130 -17.70 22.25 -1.17
CA GLN A 130 -16.94 21.96 -2.39
C GLN A 130 -16.02 20.74 -2.19
N ARG A 131 -16.04 19.83 -3.16
CA ARG A 131 -15.16 18.66 -3.17
C ARG A 131 -13.68 19.08 -3.20
N PRO A 132 -12.84 18.61 -2.26
CA PRO A 132 -11.40 18.85 -2.30
C PRO A 132 -10.73 18.19 -3.51
N ARG A 133 -9.77 18.88 -4.15
CA ARG A 133 -9.01 18.36 -5.29
C ARG A 133 -8.23 17.08 -4.95
N SER A 134 -7.70 16.98 -3.73
CA SER A 134 -6.99 15.79 -3.22
C SER A 134 -7.85 14.52 -3.19
N ARG A 135 -9.18 14.67 -3.15
CA ARG A 135 -10.15 13.56 -3.14
C ARG A 135 -10.76 13.32 -4.53
N THR A 136 -10.08 13.78 -5.58
CA THR A 136 -10.42 13.49 -6.98
C THR A 136 -9.93 12.11 -7.43
N LEU A 137 -10.66 11.43 -8.31
CA LEU A 137 -10.23 10.12 -8.85
C LEU A 137 -8.84 10.25 -9.50
N THR A 138 -8.65 11.28 -10.31
CA THR A 138 -7.38 11.57 -10.98
C THR A 138 -6.24 11.82 -10.01
N ALA A 139 -6.42 12.66 -9.00
CA ALA A 139 -5.39 12.94 -7.99
C ALA A 139 -5.06 11.69 -7.15
N VAL A 140 -6.07 10.93 -6.74
CA VAL A 140 -5.84 9.70 -5.96
C VAL A 140 -5.11 8.65 -6.79
N HIS A 141 -5.42 8.50 -8.08
CA HIS A 141 -4.73 7.57 -8.96
C HIS A 141 -3.28 7.96 -9.26
N ALA A 142 -2.96 9.26 -9.24
CA ALA A 142 -1.57 9.74 -9.33
C ALA A 142 -0.80 9.42 -8.05
N ALA A 143 -1.39 9.76 -6.90
CA ALA A 143 -0.77 9.51 -5.60
C ALA A 143 -0.59 8.00 -5.28
N ILE A 144 -1.48 7.13 -5.78
CA ILE A 144 -1.29 5.68 -5.67
C ILE A 144 -0.09 5.21 -6.51
N LEU A 145 0.14 5.79 -7.69
CA LEU A 145 1.31 5.43 -8.50
C LEU A 145 2.60 5.78 -7.76
N GLU A 146 2.66 6.99 -7.18
CA GLU A 146 3.80 7.47 -6.39
C GLU A 146 4.08 6.58 -5.18
N ASP A 147 3.05 6.19 -4.43
CA ASP A 147 3.24 5.31 -3.26
C ASP A 147 3.78 3.93 -3.63
N ILE A 148 3.33 3.35 -4.76
CA ILE A 148 3.72 2.00 -5.18
C ILE A 148 5.20 1.93 -5.54
N VAL A 149 5.77 2.99 -6.13
CA VAL A 149 7.15 2.99 -6.66
C VAL A 149 8.19 3.49 -5.66
N PHE A 150 7.76 3.94 -4.48
CA PHE A 150 8.67 4.34 -3.40
C PHE A 150 9.66 3.19 -3.09
N PRO A 151 10.99 3.43 -3.04
CA PRO A 151 11.66 4.72 -2.84
C PRO A 151 12.00 5.53 -4.10
N SER A 152 11.76 5.00 -5.30
CA SER A 152 12.07 5.72 -6.53
C SER A 152 10.98 6.71 -6.88
N GLU A 153 11.33 7.71 -7.67
CA GLU A 153 10.43 8.75 -8.14
C GLU A 153 10.08 8.54 -9.62
N ILE A 154 8.88 8.97 -10.01
CA ILE A 154 8.44 8.92 -11.40
C ILE A 154 8.99 10.15 -12.12
N VAL A 155 10.02 9.95 -12.94
CA VAL A 155 10.65 11.00 -13.76
C VAL A 155 9.72 11.46 -14.88
N GLY A 156 8.93 10.54 -15.43
CA GLY A 156 8.06 10.84 -16.56
C GLY A 156 6.84 9.95 -16.63
N LYS A 157 5.78 10.48 -17.24
CA LYS A 157 4.55 9.74 -17.47
C LYS A 157 4.02 9.99 -18.87
N ARG A 158 3.83 8.93 -19.64
CA ARG A 158 3.21 8.97 -20.97
C ARG A 158 1.94 8.13 -20.95
N LEU A 159 0.94 8.56 -21.70
CA LEU A 159 -0.28 7.79 -21.92
C LEU A 159 -0.34 7.44 -23.40
N ARG A 160 -0.13 6.16 -23.71
CA ARG A 160 -0.31 5.62 -25.05
C ARG A 160 -1.76 5.25 -25.25
N GLN A 161 -2.35 5.69 -26.35
CA GLN A 161 -3.68 5.28 -26.78
C GLN A 161 -3.53 4.37 -28.01
N SER A 162 -4.13 3.19 -27.98
CA SER A 162 -4.23 2.30 -29.14
C SER A 162 -5.37 2.75 -30.06
N THR A 163 -5.34 2.31 -31.32
CA THR A 163 -6.44 2.47 -32.28
C THR A 163 -7.74 1.86 -31.78
N ASP A 164 -7.64 0.82 -30.95
CA ASP A 164 -8.79 0.13 -30.34
C ASP A 164 -9.38 0.90 -29.14
N GLY A 165 -8.83 2.08 -28.82
CA GLY A 165 -9.25 2.91 -27.69
C GLY A 165 -8.68 2.49 -26.33
N SER A 166 -7.94 1.39 -26.27
CA SER A 166 -7.23 0.96 -25.05
C SER A 166 -6.15 1.98 -24.66
N LYS A 167 -6.01 2.20 -23.35
CA LYS A 167 -5.06 3.18 -22.79
C LYS A 167 -4.04 2.45 -21.94
N LEU A 168 -2.76 2.67 -22.27
CA LEU A 168 -1.63 2.13 -21.52
C LEU A 168 -0.84 3.30 -20.95
N ILE A 169 -0.67 3.30 -19.64
CA ILE A 169 0.14 4.31 -18.95
C ILE A 169 1.58 3.80 -18.88
N LYS A 170 2.51 4.53 -19.47
CA LYS A 170 3.95 4.28 -19.33
C LYS A 170 4.50 5.22 -18.26
N CYS A 171 5.02 4.65 -17.18
CA CYS A 171 5.68 5.39 -16.11
C CYS A 171 7.19 5.15 -16.21
N PHE A 172 7.96 6.24 -16.29
CA PHE A 172 9.41 6.20 -16.31
C PHE A 172 9.94 6.44 -14.90
N LEU A 173 10.73 5.49 -14.40
CA LEU A 173 11.40 5.57 -13.09
C LEU A 173 12.84 6.09 -13.25
N ASP A 174 13.46 6.53 -12.16
CA ASP A 174 14.87 6.93 -12.20
C ASP A 174 15.77 5.71 -12.49
N PRO A 175 16.61 5.74 -13.54
CA PRO A 175 17.51 4.62 -13.89
C PRO A 175 18.48 4.23 -12.76
N LYS A 176 18.77 5.12 -11.80
CA LYS A 176 19.66 4.83 -10.65
C LYS A 176 19.12 3.71 -9.77
N ASP A 177 17.80 3.61 -9.65
CA ASP A 177 17.13 2.63 -8.78
C ASP A 177 16.81 1.31 -9.49
N SER A 178 17.28 1.13 -10.73
CA SER A 178 17.03 -0.06 -11.56
C SER A 178 17.34 -1.36 -10.83
N HIS A 179 18.55 -1.48 -10.29
CA HIS A 179 19.00 -2.66 -9.55
C HIS A 179 18.10 -3.03 -8.34
N ILE A 180 17.41 -2.06 -7.74
CA ILE A 180 16.56 -2.28 -6.55
C ILE A 180 15.13 -2.65 -6.97
N LEU A 181 14.58 -2.02 -8.01
CA LEU A 181 13.16 -2.12 -8.33
C LEU A 181 12.82 -3.03 -9.50
N GLU A 182 13.79 -3.40 -10.34
CA GLU A 182 13.55 -4.19 -11.55
C GLU A 182 12.80 -5.49 -11.27
N HIS A 183 13.16 -6.20 -10.19
CA HIS A 183 12.50 -7.43 -9.80
C HIS A 183 11.05 -7.27 -9.27
N LYS A 184 10.61 -6.03 -8.98
CA LYS A 184 9.26 -5.72 -8.45
C LYS A 184 8.31 -5.13 -9.49
N LEU A 185 8.79 -4.74 -10.68
CA LEU A 185 7.98 -4.01 -11.67
C LEU A 185 6.69 -4.77 -12.04
N THR A 186 6.77 -6.07 -12.28
CA THR A 186 5.61 -6.92 -12.61
C THR A 186 4.55 -6.94 -11.50
N SER A 187 4.99 -6.83 -10.24
CA SER A 187 4.11 -6.73 -9.09
C SER A 187 3.42 -5.37 -9.03
N PHE A 188 4.15 -4.30 -9.29
CA PHE A 188 3.58 -2.94 -9.31
C PHE A 188 2.49 -2.79 -10.37
N GLU A 189 2.69 -3.34 -11.57
CA GLU A 189 1.67 -3.35 -12.62
C GLU A 189 0.40 -4.06 -12.17
N SER A 190 0.56 -5.25 -11.57
CA SER A 190 -0.55 -6.10 -11.12
C SER A 190 -1.33 -5.45 -9.98
N ILE A 191 -0.63 -4.86 -9.01
CA ILE A 191 -1.21 -4.11 -7.90
C ILE A 191 -2.00 -2.91 -8.42
N TYR A 192 -1.40 -2.10 -9.30
CA TYR A 192 -2.08 -0.92 -9.83
C TYR A 192 -3.32 -1.30 -10.64
N LYS A 193 -3.23 -2.35 -11.47
CA LYS A 193 -4.37 -2.88 -12.21
C LYS A 193 -5.50 -3.33 -11.28
N ARG A 194 -5.17 -4.00 -10.17
CA ARG A 194 -6.17 -4.45 -9.19
C ARG A 194 -6.83 -3.30 -8.43
N LEU A 195 -6.06 -2.26 -8.07
CA LEU A 195 -6.57 -1.12 -7.30
C LEU A 195 -7.32 -0.09 -8.15
N ALA A 196 -6.79 0.22 -9.33
CA ALA A 196 -7.25 1.33 -10.17
C ALA A 196 -7.97 0.88 -11.45
N GLY A 197 -7.90 -0.40 -11.82
CA GLY A 197 -8.51 -0.93 -13.05
C GLY A 197 -7.86 -0.42 -14.34
N LYS A 198 -6.63 0.08 -14.27
CA LYS A 198 -5.90 0.66 -15.41
C LYS A 198 -4.60 -0.09 -15.66
N ASP A 199 -4.27 -0.29 -16.93
CA ASP A 199 -2.99 -0.89 -17.30
C ASP A 199 -1.87 0.14 -17.26
N VAL A 200 -0.81 -0.24 -16.54
CA VAL A 200 0.44 0.53 -16.40
C VAL A 200 1.60 -0.38 -16.75
N VAL A 201 2.62 0.20 -17.36
CA VAL A 201 3.94 -0.42 -17.56
C VAL A 201 4.98 0.52 -16.97
N PHE A 202 5.90 -0.03 -16.18
CA PHE A 202 7.02 0.70 -15.59
C PHE A 202 8.29 0.39 -16.39
N GLU A 203 9.00 1.43 -16.82
CA GLU A 203 10.21 1.30 -17.65
C GLU A 203 11.30 2.23 -17.09
N PHE A 204 12.56 1.83 -17.21
CA PHE A 204 13.68 2.74 -16.98
C PHE A 204 14.08 3.41 -18.30
N PRO A 205 14.16 4.75 -18.37
CA PRO A 205 14.59 5.42 -19.58
C PRO A 205 16.07 5.10 -19.85
N ALA A 206 16.39 4.71 -21.08
CA ALA A 206 17.77 4.42 -21.50
C ALA A 206 18.65 5.68 -21.56
N HIS A 207 18.04 6.85 -21.74
CA HIS A 207 18.69 8.15 -21.78
C HIS A 207 17.92 9.10 -20.85
N ALA A 208 18.58 9.62 -19.83
CA ALA A 208 18.07 10.75 -19.07
C ALA A 208 18.26 11.99 -19.94
N ASP A 209 17.28 12.31 -20.78
CA ASP A 209 17.30 13.55 -21.54
C ASP A 209 17.26 14.71 -20.54
N VAL A 210 18.40 15.41 -20.45
CA VAL A 210 18.66 16.61 -19.64
C VAL A 210 17.76 17.76 -20.09
#